data_AF-A0A9D4CQ81-F1
#
_entry.id   AF-A0A9D4CQ81-F1
#
_cell.length_a   1.000
_cell.length_b   1.000
_cell.length_c   1.000
_cell.angle_alpha   90.00
_cell.angle_beta   90.00
_cell.angle_gamma   90.00
#
_symmetry.space_group_name_H-M   'P 1'
#
loop_
_entity.id
_entity.type
_entity.pdbx_description
1 polymer ?
#
loop_
_entity_poly.entity_id
_entity_poly.type
_entity_poly.pdbx_seq_one_letter_code
_entity_poly.pdbx_strand_id
1 'polypeptide(L)'
;MSLILSKENPQLVRNAPPVAGAIHWSRQLLKRIEDPMKVFRDNKAITQLGDFGRIVKIYNRLATALVTFESLWFTQWKARIDNARNGLRATLFVHHPITNEIVVNADER
;
A
#
# COMPACT_ATOMS: atom_id res chain seq x y z
N MET A 1 -5.40 -18.17 -20.17
CA MET A 1 -5.38 -16.77 -20.65
C MET A 1 -6.05 -15.77 -19.69
N SER A 2 -6.27 -16.10 -18.40
CA SER A 2 -6.99 -15.23 -17.45
C SER A 2 -6.11 -14.56 -16.38
N LEU A 3 -4.82 -14.88 -16.29
CA LEU A 3 -3.95 -14.43 -15.19
C LEU A 3 -3.15 -13.15 -15.48
N ILE A 4 -3.11 -12.70 -16.74
CA ILE A 4 -2.33 -11.52 -17.16
C ILE A 4 -3.11 -10.23 -16.91
N LEU A 5 -4.46 -10.27 -16.98
CA LEU A 5 -5.32 -9.09 -16.86
C LEU A 5 -5.31 -8.42 -15.47
N SER A 6 -4.98 -9.15 -14.40
CA SER A 6 -5.01 -8.61 -13.02
C SER A 6 -3.73 -7.85 -12.62
N LYS A 7 -2.69 -7.85 -13.47
CA LYS A 7 -1.40 -7.24 -13.15
C LYS A 7 -1.40 -5.73 -13.36
N GLU A 8 -2.16 -5.24 -14.33
CA GLU A 8 -2.14 -3.82 -14.73
C GLU A 8 -3.30 -3.00 -14.14
N ASN A 9 -4.35 -3.66 -13.64
CA ASN A 9 -5.43 -3.01 -12.89
C ASN A 9 -6.01 -4.01 -11.87
N PRO A 10 -5.44 -4.13 -10.65
CA PRO A 10 -6.23 -4.72 -9.57
C PRO A 10 -7.52 -3.91 -9.49
N GLN A 11 -8.68 -4.57 -9.38
CA GLN A 11 -9.95 -3.86 -9.21
C GLN A 11 -9.84 -2.99 -7.97
N LEU A 12 -9.48 -1.72 -8.14
CA LEU A 12 -9.52 -0.75 -7.08
C LEU A 12 -10.99 -0.69 -6.68
N VAL A 13 -11.28 -0.98 -5.42
CA VAL A 13 -12.60 -0.74 -4.87
C VAL A 13 -12.92 0.73 -5.18
N ARG A 14 -14.03 0.97 -5.88
CA ARG A 14 -14.45 2.31 -6.29
C ARG A 14 -14.43 3.22 -5.03
N ASN A 15 -13.83 4.40 -5.12
CA ASN A 15 -13.57 5.34 -4.01
C ASN A 15 -12.46 4.95 -3.02
N ALA A 16 -11.60 3.97 -3.32
CA ALA A 16 -10.43 3.69 -2.49
C ALA A 16 -9.30 4.72 -2.74
N PRO A 17 -8.57 5.15 -1.71
CA PRO A 17 -7.43 6.04 -1.88
C PRO A 17 -6.33 5.36 -2.73
N PRO A 18 -5.50 6.10 -3.47
CA PRO A 18 -4.39 5.52 -4.25
C PRO A 18 -3.47 4.61 -3.42
N VAL A 19 -3.31 4.91 -2.12
CA VAL A 19 -2.56 4.09 -1.15
C VAL A 19 -3.14 2.69 -0.99
N ALA A 20 -4.47 2.53 -1.08
CA ALA A 20 -5.12 1.22 -0.98
C ALA A 20 -4.69 0.29 -2.12
N GLY A 21 -4.46 0.82 -3.33
CA GLY A 21 -3.94 0.04 -4.45
C GLY A 21 -2.53 -0.50 -4.18
N ALA A 22 -1.64 0.34 -3.65
CA ALA A 22 -0.28 -0.05 -3.30
C ALA A 22 -0.24 -1.09 -2.16
N ILE A 23 -1.06 -0.93 -1.13
CA ILE A 23 -1.20 -1.91 -0.04
C ILE A 23 -1.75 -3.24 -0.58
N HIS A 24 -2.79 -3.18 -1.42
CA HIS A 24 -3.39 -4.37 -2.02
C HIS A 24 -2.38 -5.14 -2.88
N TRP A 25 -1.60 -4.43 -3.70
CA TRP A 25 -0.52 -5.00 -4.49
C TRP A 25 0.54 -5.69 -3.62
N SER A 26 0.98 -5.04 -2.54
CA SER A 26 1.95 -5.64 -1.60
C SER A 26 1.43 -6.94 -1.01
N ARG A 27 0.18 -6.94 -0.51
CA ARG A 27 -0.47 -8.14 0.04
C ARG A 27 -0.61 -9.26 -0.98
N GLN A 28 -0.97 -8.94 -2.21
CA GLN A 28 -1.08 -9.93 -3.29
C GLN A 28 0.28 -10.58 -3.60
N LEU A 29 1.36 -9.78 -3.65
CA LEU A 29 2.70 -10.31 -3.86
C LEU A 29 3.17 -11.19 -2.70
N LEU A 30 2.90 -10.78 -1.45
CA LEU A 30 3.22 -11.57 -0.28
C LEU A 30 2.53 -12.93 -0.33
N LYS A 31 1.23 -12.96 -0.64
CA LYS A 31 0.48 -14.21 -0.81
C LYS A 31 1.08 -15.09 -1.91
N ARG A 32 1.43 -14.50 -3.06
CA ARG A 32 2.02 -15.22 -4.19
C ARG A 32 3.37 -15.88 -3.87
N ILE A 33 4.19 -15.26 -3.03
CA ILE A 33 5.48 -15.85 -2.63
C ILE A 33 5.31 -16.86 -1.47
N GLU A 34 4.25 -16.73 -0.68
CA GLU A 34 3.98 -17.58 0.47
C GLU A 34 3.46 -18.97 0.07
N ASP A 35 2.60 -19.03 -0.95
CA ASP A 35 2.05 -20.28 -1.49
C ASP A 35 3.13 -21.32 -1.88
N PRO A 36 4.14 -21.00 -2.71
CA PRO A 36 5.21 -21.95 -3.03
C PRO A 36 6.10 -22.24 -1.81
N MET A 37 6.31 -21.27 -0.91
CA MET A 37 7.15 -21.46 0.26
C MET A 37 6.53 -22.45 1.27
N LYS A 38 5.19 -22.54 1.33
CA LYS A 38 4.47 -23.58 2.09
C LYS A 38 4.76 -24.97 1.53
N VAL A 39 4.63 -25.15 0.22
CA VAL A 39 4.94 -26.44 -0.44
C VAL A 39 6.40 -26.85 -0.24
N PHE A 40 7.33 -25.90 -0.31
CA PHE A 40 8.75 -26.17 -0.10
C PHE A 40 9.08 -26.56 1.36
N ARG A 41 8.30 -26.08 2.32
CA ARG A 41 8.45 -26.46 3.74
C ARG A 41 8.02 -27.91 3.97
N ASP A 42 6.98 -28.35 3.30
CA ASP A 42 6.41 -29.70 3.48
C ASP A 42 7.24 -30.77 2.75
N ASN A 43 7.94 -30.40 1.67
CA ASN A 43 8.75 -31.33 0.89
C ASN A 43 10.19 -31.44 1.42
N LYS A 44 10.45 -32.50 2.20
CA LYS A 44 11.78 -32.81 2.76
C LYS A 44 12.90 -32.94 1.74
N ALA A 45 12.61 -33.39 0.51
CA ALA A 45 13.62 -33.53 -0.54
C ALA A 45 14.18 -32.16 -0.99
N ILE A 46 13.34 -31.13 -0.96
CA ILE A 46 13.74 -29.75 -1.29
C ILE A 46 14.48 -29.13 -0.09
N THR A 47 14.03 -29.40 1.13
CA THR A 47 14.67 -28.87 2.35
C THR A 47 16.11 -29.36 2.53
N GLN A 48 16.42 -30.58 2.06
CA GLN A 48 17.75 -31.18 2.14
C GLN A 48 18.71 -30.67 1.05
N LEU A 49 18.22 -29.89 0.08
CA LEU A 49 19.06 -29.31 -0.97
C LEU A 49 19.97 -28.23 -0.38
N GLY A 50 21.26 -28.23 -0.74
CA GLY A 50 22.24 -27.26 -0.22
C GLY A 50 21.87 -25.79 -0.46
N ASP A 51 21.16 -25.50 -1.55
CA ASP A 51 20.72 -24.15 -1.91
C ASP A 51 19.45 -23.67 -1.17
N PHE A 52 18.75 -24.56 -0.47
CA PHE A 52 17.47 -24.25 0.17
C PHE A 52 17.59 -23.09 1.17
N GLY A 53 18.67 -23.10 1.98
CA GLY A 53 18.93 -22.03 2.95
C GLY A 53 19.11 -20.65 2.29
N ARG A 54 19.67 -20.58 1.08
CA ARG A 54 19.81 -19.34 0.31
C ARG A 54 18.44 -18.83 -0.15
N ILE A 55 17.59 -19.73 -0.66
CA ILE A 55 16.24 -19.40 -1.12
C ILE A 55 15.39 -18.87 0.04
N VAL A 56 15.45 -19.51 1.20
CA VAL A 56 14.74 -19.06 2.42
C VAL A 56 15.17 -17.65 2.84
N LYS A 57 16.46 -17.33 2.78
CA LYS A 57 16.96 -15.97 3.10
C LYS A 57 16.42 -14.92 2.14
N ILE A 58 16.37 -15.21 0.84
CA ILE A 58 15.81 -14.32 -0.18
C ILE A 58 14.31 -14.11 0.08
N TYR A 59 13.57 -15.20 0.32
CA TYR A 59 12.16 -15.16 0.68
C TYR A 59 11.91 -14.26 1.90
N ASN A 60 12.64 -14.48 3.00
CA ASN A 60 12.48 -13.71 4.23
C ASN A 60 12.79 -12.23 4.00
N ARG A 61 13.83 -11.91 3.25
CA ARG A 61 14.16 -10.51 2.91
C ARG A 61 13.04 -9.84 2.11
N LEU A 62 12.48 -10.55 1.13
CA LEU A 62 11.38 -10.04 0.30
C LEU A 62 10.09 -9.87 1.13
N ALA A 63 9.73 -10.87 1.93
CA ALA A 63 8.56 -10.85 2.79
C ALA A 63 8.64 -9.68 3.80
N THR A 64 9.79 -9.51 4.46
CA THR A 64 10.01 -8.37 5.36
C THR A 64 9.87 -7.04 4.62
N ALA A 65 10.44 -6.91 3.42
CA ALA A 65 10.32 -5.68 2.63
C ALA A 65 8.86 -5.35 2.23
N LEU A 66 8.04 -6.36 1.91
CA LEU A 66 6.63 -6.16 1.56
C LEU A 66 5.80 -5.73 2.78
N VAL A 67 6.05 -6.34 3.94
CA VAL A 67 5.36 -6.00 5.20
C VAL A 67 5.76 -4.61 5.70
N THR A 68 7.04 -4.24 5.60
CA THR A 68 7.49 -2.89 5.97
C THR A 68 6.94 -1.84 5.02
N PHE A 69 6.90 -2.12 3.72
CA PHE A 69 6.27 -1.24 2.72
C PHE A 69 4.80 -0.99 3.05
N GLU A 70 4.02 -2.04 3.31
CA GLU A 70 2.61 -1.92 3.69
C GLU A 70 2.44 -1.06 4.94
N SER A 71 3.23 -1.33 5.98
CA SER A 71 3.15 -0.64 7.27
C SER A 71 3.49 0.85 7.15
N LEU A 72 4.52 1.17 6.36
CA LEU A 72 4.94 2.54 6.08
C LEU A 72 3.85 3.30 5.33
N TRP A 73 3.30 2.69 4.27
CA TRP A 73 2.26 3.34 3.45
C TRP A 73 0.98 3.58 4.22
N PHE A 74 0.57 2.61 5.04
CA PHE A 74 -0.58 2.77 5.93
C PHE A 74 -0.38 3.91 6.93
N THR A 75 0.80 3.96 7.57
CA THR A 75 1.13 5.00 8.55
C THR A 75 1.14 6.40 7.93
N GLN A 76 1.78 6.55 6.77
CA GLN A 76 1.81 7.83 6.05
C GLN A 76 0.41 8.28 5.63
N TRP A 77 -0.42 7.37 5.14
CA TRP A 77 -1.80 7.68 4.76
C TRP A 77 -2.63 8.11 5.97
N LYS A 78 -2.49 7.42 7.10
CA LYS A 78 -3.17 7.79 8.35
C LYS A 78 -2.79 9.22 8.78
N ALA A 79 -1.50 9.55 8.76
CA ALA A 79 -1.02 10.90 9.08
C ALA A 79 -1.58 11.97 8.11
N ARG A 80 -1.68 11.65 6.81
CA ARG A 80 -2.31 12.56 5.83
C ARG A 80 -3.79 12.81 6.11
N ILE A 81 -4.53 11.79 6.52
CA ILE A 81 -5.96 11.95 6.89
C ILE A 81 -6.09 12.86 8.11
N ASP A 82 -5.26 12.67 9.14
CA ASP A 82 -5.31 13.52 10.32
C ASP A 82 -5.03 14.99 9.98
N ASN A 83 -4.09 15.25 9.06
CA ASN A 83 -3.85 16.59 8.53
C ASN A 83 -5.04 17.14 7.74
N ALA A 84 -5.63 16.33 6.86
CA ALA A 84 -6.81 16.72 6.08
C ALA A 84 -8.01 17.05 6.99
N ARG A 85 -8.17 16.34 8.11
CA ARG A 85 -9.21 16.62 9.12
C ARG A 85 -9.06 18.00 9.75
N ASN A 86 -7.83 18.49 9.92
CA ASN A 86 -7.60 19.85 10.41
C ASN A 86 -7.99 20.89 9.35
N GLY A 87 -7.70 20.62 8.06
CA GLY A 87 -8.17 21.46 6.95
C GLY A 87 -9.69 21.54 6.86
N LEU A 88 -10.40 20.43 7.07
CA LEU A 88 -11.88 20.38 7.09
C LEU A 88 -12.52 21.20 8.22
N ARG A 89 -11.75 21.56 9.25
CA ARG A 89 -12.22 22.44 10.34
C ARG A 89 -11.98 23.92 10.06
N ALA A 90 -11.29 24.26 8.98
CA ALA A 90 -11.05 25.65 8.63
C ALA A 90 -12.36 26.33 8.20
N THR A 91 -12.46 27.63 8.47
CA THR A 91 -13.59 28.44 8.03
C THR A 91 -13.61 28.52 6.51
N LEU A 92 -14.75 28.17 5.90
CA LEU A 92 -14.90 28.16 4.44
C LEU A 92 -14.95 29.56 3.85
N PHE A 93 -15.50 30.54 4.57
CA PHE A 93 -15.52 31.94 4.15
C PHE A 93 -14.49 32.70 4.96
N VAL A 94 -13.57 33.38 4.26
CA VAL A 94 -12.51 34.20 4.86
C VAL A 94 -12.50 35.54 4.13
N HIS A 95 -12.21 36.64 4.83
CA HIS A 95 -12.01 37.93 4.18
C HIS A 95 -10.55 38.05 3.73
N HIS A 96 -10.35 38.48 2.48
CA HIS A 96 -9.02 38.77 1.96
C HIS A 96 -8.40 39.95 2.75
N PRO A 97 -7.18 39.82 3.31
CA PRO A 97 -6.64 40.76 4.29
C PRO A 97 -6.42 42.19 3.77
N ILE A 98 -6.42 42.39 2.44
CA ILE A 98 -6.15 43.68 1.80
C ILE A 98 -7.40 44.25 1.11
N THR A 99 -8.18 43.41 0.43
CA THR A 99 -9.34 43.86 -0.37
C THR A 99 -10.67 43.72 0.38
N ASN A 100 -10.67 43.02 1.52
CA ASN A 100 -11.83 42.71 2.36
C ASN A 100 -12.94 41.91 1.65
N GLU A 101 -12.66 41.38 0.46
CA GLU A 101 -13.57 40.53 -0.30
C GLU A 101 -13.68 39.15 0.35
N ILE A 102 -14.86 38.53 0.23
CA ILE A 102 -15.11 37.19 0.76
C ILE A 102 -14.50 36.19 -0.23
N VAL A 103 -13.51 35.43 0.24
CA VAL A 103 -12.87 34.33 -0.48
C VAL A 103 -13.24 32.99 0.14
N VAL A 104 -13.33 31.96 -0.70
CA VAL A 104 -13.61 30.59 -0.28
C VAL A 104 -12.29 29.88 0.01
N ASN A 105 -12.11 29.44 1.25
CA ASN A 105 -10.95 28.68 1.71
C ASN A 105 -11.12 27.19 1.38
N ALA A 106 -11.12 26.89 0.08
CA ALA A 106 -11.12 25.52 -0.46
C ALA A 106 -9.90 25.35 -1.37
N ASP A 107 -9.35 24.14 -1.42
CA ASP A 107 -8.28 23.81 -2.38
C ASP A 107 -8.78 24.04 -3.82
N GLU A 108 -7.97 24.72 -4.64
CA GLU A 108 -8.18 24.78 -6.09
C GLU A 108 -8.05 23.35 -6.65
N ARG A 109 -9.04 22.95 -7.45
CA ARG A 109 -9.13 21.60 -8.03
C ARG A 109 -8.02 21.26 -9.00
#